data_AF-A0A3D2IZK3-F1
#
_entry.id   AF-A0A3D2IZK3-F1
#
_cell.length_a   1.000
_cell.length_b   1.000
_cell.length_c   1.000
_cell.angle_alpha   90.00
_cell.angle_beta   90.00
_cell.angle_gamma   90.00
#
_symmetry.space_group_name_H-M   'P 1'
#
loop_
_entity.id
_entity.type
_entity.pdbx_description
1 polymer ?
#
loop_
_entity_poly.entity_id
_entity_poly.type
_entity_poly.pdbx_seq_one_letter_code
_entity_poly.pdbx_strand_id
1 'polypeptide(L)'
;MKYIRTIGYEWLYFTTAQPLDIWSEEEFEELYEDILEYKAVVRNNTDIGYSANLLKSMHNFAKSKYNLPSVNFQQSKNGRRVRAELISPQAYQAIITQILGSVDILEREMFALLFILVYRTGMRKKELLGLKYNDIEGLKTAVPSVVIRPNSYRPTKTQSSIRRVPLFALLKPNELNFFINFVQSNIGDSSNKFIFTLSSDQRPIDDHVPLQLLKRVLKDISVDDNVAEHTFHGFRHTAVSNLSLALVGHSDLVEALTDYDESDVLRIKEGLLGEHTKGQDRWYALSGIMGHLSPERSFEYYNHFATLMATYALSVADIGLPKQTLCNITKSTKISPRQISDNADIDDNGMINMPSIRKLLFKNIIEGKRKSPKFTIESRAKQFLLSTNTPANNELFGRYGLNRVQLLLQTYDKKMPLSKAAQLANMSIHDANILIKRASEITDITTKRGKPRFVKLSDSNTPVLSPLNIQYQSDLRLLSLLLNNAYRLREKSGTDWTWFIEICREKLSVSRAYLPFRTEDEKALQRFIDIAEKLLPLKRWLMSSNEALLMKTISSTDYQDIKRQSNCSLEAIHIGIASRDPRAQTNKWQYSPLIRFFVHMMLITDENLSIRDSKL
;
A
#
# COMPACT_ATOMS: atom_id res chain seq x y z
N MET A 1 3.05 17.62 43.54
CA MET A 1 2.03 16.56 43.76
C MET A 1 0.78 16.71 42.89
N LYS A 2 0.12 17.88 42.82
CA LYS A 2 -1.14 18.08 42.05
C LYS A 2 -1.05 17.63 40.59
N TYR A 3 -0.05 18.09 39.83
CA TYR A 3 0.09 17.73 38.41
C TYR A 3 0.37 16.25 38.14
N ILE A 4 1.19 15.62 39.00
CA ILE A 4 1.49 14.18 38.93
C ILE A 4 0.21 13.36 39.17
N ARG A 5 -0.66 13.79 40.10
CA ARG A 5 -1.96 13.15 40.31
C ARG A 5 -2.92 13.36 39.14
N THR A 6 -2.87 14.50 38.47
CA THR A 6 -3.79 14.83 37.38
C THR A 6 -3.43 14.15 36.07
N ILE A 7 -2.17 14.07 35.66
CA ILE A 7 -1.79 13.48 34.35
C ILE A 7 -0.64 12.47 34.45
N GLY A 8 0.04 12.39 35.59
CA GLY A 8 1.28 11.61 35.71
C GLY A 8 1.06 10.11 35.64
N TYR A 9 -0.01 9.59 36.23
CA TYR A 9 -0.33 8.16 36.14
C TYR A 9 -0.62 7.75 34.70
N GLU A 10 -1.50 8.48 33.99
CA GLU A 10 -1.82 8.14 32.61
C GLU A 10 -0.64 8.37 31.67
N TRP A 11 0.10 9.47 31.85
CA TRP A 11 1.32 9.70 31.10
C TRP A 11 2.29 8.54 31.22
N LEU A 12 2.62 8.09 32.45
CA LEU A 12 3.48 6.94 32.67
C LEU A 12 2.87 5.67 32.08
N TYR A 13 1.57 5.44 32.31
CA TYR A 13 0.86 4.28 31.79
C TYR A 13 1.02 4.17 30.26
N PHE A 14 0.83 5.25 29.50
CA PHE A 14 0.95 5.20 28.05
C PHE A 14 2.40 5.30 27.53
N THR A 15 3.31 5.98 28.25
CA THR A 15 4.68 6.24 27.76
C THR A 15 5.76 5.27 28.25
N THR A 16 5.48 4.38 29.22
CA THR A 16 6.52 3.44 29.69
C THR A 16 7.03 2.59 28.52
N ALA A 17 8.35 2.50 28.38
CA ALA A 17 9.04 1.75 27.33
C ALA A 17 8.75 2.23 25.89
N GLN A 18 8.29 3.47 25.73
CA GLN A 18 8.14 4.11 24.41
C GLN A 18 9.37 4.96 24.07
N PRO A 19 9.86 4.93 22.82
CA PRO A 19 11.00 5.73 22.39
C PRO A 19 10.54 7.16 22.04
N LEU A 20 10.23 7.96 23.06
CA LEU A 20 9.64 9.31 22.88
C LEU A 20 10.53 10.28 22.11
N ASP A 21 11.82 10.03 22.04
CA ASP A 21 12.84 10.84 21.38
C ASP A 21 12.77 10.80 19.84
N ILE A 22 12.19 9.74 19.28
CA ILE A 22 12.03 9.58 17.82
C ILE A 22 10.59 9.83 17.35
N TRP A 23 9.69 10.21 18.26
CA TRP A 23 8.27 10.39 17.93
C TRP A 23 8.03 11.66 17.10
N SER A 24 7.12 11.55 16.13
CA SER A 24 6.60 12.66 15.34
C SER A 24 5.53 13.45 16.10
N GLU A 25 5.17 14.63 15.57
CA GLU A 25 4.03 15.43 16.02
C GLU A 25 2.75 14.58 16.14
N GLU A 26 2.45 13.81 15.10
CA GLU A 26 1.25 12.94 15.00
C GLU A 26 1.20 11.91 16.14
N GLU A 27 2.34 11.30 16.50
CA GLU A 27 2.39 10.28 17.55
C GLU A 27 2.12 10.85 18.94
N PHE A 28 2.61 12.07 19.18
CA PHE A 28 2.27 12.79 20.40
C PHE A 28 0.81 13.23 20.41
N GLU A 29 0.26 13.71 19.29
CA GLU A 29 -1.16 14.04 19.17
C GLU A 29 -2.05 12.84 19.51
N GLU A 30 -1.79 11.68 18.89
CA GLU A 30 -2.50 10.43 19.16
C GLU A 30 -2.36 10.00 20.63
N LEU A 31 -1.16 10.07 21.22
CA LEU A 31 -0.95 9.75 22.63
C LEU A 31 -1.79 10.64 23.55
N TYR A 32 -1.81 11.95 23.30
CA TYR A 32 -2.58 12.86 24.12
C TYR A 32 -4.08 12.60 23.99
N GLU A 33 -4.56 12.29 22.79
CA GLU A 33 -5.96 11.88 22.58
C GLU A 33 -6.30 10.61 23.35
N ASP A 34 -5.47 9.56 23.25
CA ASP A 34 -5.67 8.29 23.95
C ASP A 34 -5.68 8.47 25.48
N ILE A 35 -4.77 9.30 26.02
CA ILE A 35 -4.75 9.64 27.46
C ILE A 35 -6.07 10.32 27.86
N LEU A 36 -6.52 11.29 27.08
CA LEU A 36 -7.73 12.05 27.37
C LEU A 36 -8.98 11.17 27.25
N GLU A 37 -9.01 10.22 26.31
CA GLU A 37 -10.08 9.23 26.17
C GLU A 37 -10.11 8.28 27.37
N TYR A 38 -8.97 7.72 27.74
CA TYR A 38 -8.86 6.85 28.91
C TYR A 38 -9.33 7.57 30.19
N LYS A 39 -8.97 8.85 30.34
CA LYS A 39 -9.44 9.64 31.48
C LYS A 39 -10.96 9.87 31.46
N ALA A 40 -11.52 10.17 30.30
CA ALA A 40 -12.96 10.38 30.17
C ALA A 40 -13.75 9.10 30.45
N VAL A 41 -13.38 8.01 29.76
CA VAL A 41 -14.20 6.78 29.72
C VAL A 41 -13.86 5.85 30.88
N VAL A 42 -12.59 5.55 31.12
CA VAL A 42 -12.17 4.55 32.12
C VAL A 42 -12.10 5.16 33.52
N ARG A 43 -11.64 6.42 33.61
CA ARG A 43 -11.52 7.11 34.90
C ARG A 43 -12.72 7.97 35.26
N ASN A 44 -13.72 8.06 34.37
CA ASN A 44 -14.93 8.84 34.54
C ASN A 44 -14.64 10.31 34.93
N ASN A 45 -13.57 10.88 34.36
CA ASN A 45 -13.17 12.26 34.65
C ASN A 45 -13.92 13.23 33.73
N THR A 46 -14.65 14.16 34.34
CA THR A 46 -15.44 15.17 33.62
C THR A 46 -14.60 16.39 33.19
N ASP A 47 -13.47 16.67 33.84
CA ASP A 47 -12.60 17.82 33.53
C ASP A 47 -11.43 17.44 32.61
N ILE A 48 -11.80 17.15 31.36
CA ILE A 48 -10.85 16.82 30.30
C ILE A 48 -10.09 18.07 29.83
N GLY A 49 -10.72 19.25 29.90
CA GLY A 49 -10.11 20.52 29.49
C GLY A 49 -8.90 20.89 30.35
N TYR A 50 -8.99 20.74 31.68
CA TYR A 50 -7.85 20.95 32.57
C TYR A 50 -6.73 19.96 32.30
N SER A 51 -7.07 18.69 32.10
CA SER A 51 -6.10 17.62 31.79
C SER A 51 -5.35 17.92 30.49
N ALA A 52 -6.06 18.36 29.45
CA ALA A 52 -5.47 18.73 28.16
C ALA A 52 -4.54 19.94 28.25
N ASN A 53 -4.93 20.99 28.99
CA ASN A 53 -4.09 22.17 29.21
C ASN A 53 -2.80 21.84 29.98
N LEU A 54 -2.88 20.88 30.90
CA LEU A 54 -1.72 20.42 31.65
C LEU A 54 -0.78 19.57 30.79
N LEU A 55 -1.32 18.65 29.97
CA LEU A 55 -0.53 17.91 28.97
C LEU A 55 0.16 18.86 27.99
N LYS A 56 -0.54 19.90 27.54
CA LYS A 56 0.03 20.96 26.71
C LYS A 56 1.19 21.68 27.38
N SER A 57 1.00 22.07 28.64
CA SER A 57 2.04 22.76 29.40
C SER A 57 3.28 21.89 29.57
N MET A 58 3.07 20.60 29.88
CA MET A 58 4.14 19.61 29.99
C MET A 58 4.86 19.39 28.65
N HIS A 59 4.12 19.27 27.54
CA HIS A 59 4.70 19.09 26.22
C HIS A 59 5.48 20.33 25.75
N ASN A 60 4.96 21.54 25.99
CA ASN A 60 5.67 22.77 25.66
C ASN A 60 6.99 22.88 26.44
N PHE A 61 7.00 22.48 27.71
CA PHE A 61 8.23 22.35 28.48
C PHE A 61 9.18 21.35 27.82
N ALA A 62 8.69 20.16 27.46
CA ALA A 62 9.49 19.11 26.88
C ALA A 62 10.04 19.47 25.48
N LYS A 63 9.27 20.17 24.65
CA LYS A 63 9.71 20.80 23.39
C LYS A 63 10.89 21.73 23.63
N SER A 64 10.78 22.64 24.60
CA SER A 64 11.84 23.62 24.88
C SER A 64 13.12 23.02 25.48
N LYS A 65 13.00 21.91 26.22
CA LYS A 65 14.13 21.31 26.97
C LYS A 65 14.74 20.09 26.32
N TYR A 66 13.95 19.32 25.58
CA TYR A 66 14.35 18.03 24.98
C TYR A 66 14.18 18.02 23.45
N ASN A 67 13.90 19.17 22.84
CA ASN A 67 13.78 19.32 21.38
C ASN A 67 12.72 18.41 20.74
N LEU A 68 11.62 18.14 21.47
CA LEU A 68 10.46 17.42 20.93
C LEU A 68 9.78 18.24 19.80
N PRO A 69 9.06 17.57 18.87
CA PRO A 69 8.30 18.25 17.82
C PRO A 69 7.25 19.22 18.41
N SER A 70 6.80 20.17 17.59
CA SER A 70 5.63 20.97 17.96
C SER A 70 4.37 20.11 17.85
N VAL A 71 3.42 20.28 18.78
CA VAL A 71 2.17 19.50 18.80
C VAL A 71 0.97 20.44 18.92
N ASN A 72 -0.08 20.16 18.15
CA ASN A 72 -1.32 20.91 18.21
C ASN A 72 -2.32 20.28 19.19
N PHE A 73 -2.49 20.90 20.34
CA PHE A 73 -3.48 20.48 21.33
C PHE A 73 -4.87 21.02 20.97
N GLN A 74 -5.67 20.20 20.29
CA GLN A 74 -7.01 20.58 19.81
C GLN A 74 -7.99 20.99 20.93
N GLN A 75 -7.79 20.50 22.15
CA GLN A 75 -8.68 20.75 23.30
C GLN A 75 -8.32 22.02 24.12
N SER A 76 -7.26 22.75 23.76
CA SER A 76 -6.68 23.83 24.61
C SER A 76 -7.19 25.26 24.31
N LYS A 77 -7.95 25.51 23.24
CA LYS A 77 -8.47 26.85 22.91
C LYS A 77 -9.99 26.81 22.68
N ASN A 78 -10.66 27.90 23.07
CA ASN A 78 -12.10 28.13 22.82
C ASN A 78 -12.44 27.83 21.35
N GLY A 79 -13.18 26.74 21.15
CA GLY A 79 -13.49 26.16 19.83
C GLY A 79 -12.52 25.03 19.47
N ARG A 80 -13.00 23.80 19.61
CA ARG A 80 -12.33 22.57 19.14
C ARG A 80 -12.08 22.70 17.63
N ARG A 81 -10.82 22.88 17.21
CA ARG A 81 -10.43 22.92 15.79
C ARG A 81 -9.67 21.64 15.46
N VAL A 82 -10.40 20.65 14.97
CA VAL A 82 -9.82 19.46 14.33
C VAL A 82 -9.32 19.87 12.95
N ARG A 83 -8.14 19.38 12.55
CA ARG A 83 -7.70 19.54 11.16
C ARG A 83 -8.62 18.68 10.28
N ALA A 84 -9.50 19.32 9.52
CA ALA A 84 -10.43 18.62 8.63
C ALA A 84 -9.69 18.19 7.35
N GLU A 85 -8.98 17.06 7.41
CA GLU A 85 -8.34 16.43 6.25
C GLU A 85 -9.24 15.31 5.71
N LEU A 86 -9.63 15.42 4.44
CA LEU A 86 -10.36 14.39 3.71
C LEU A 86 -9.66 14.12 2.38
N ILE A 87 -9.42 12.85 2.11
CA ILE A 87 -8.82 12.39 0.86
C ILE A 87 -9.95 11.95 -0.06
N SER A 88 -10.20 12.73 -1.11
CA SER A 88 -11.26 12.40 -2.06
C SER A 88 -10.97 11.07 -2.76
N PRO A 89 -12.01 10.37 -3.26
CA PRO A 89 -11.81 9.18 -4.06
C PRO A 89 -10.86 9.39 -5.25
N GLN A 90 -10.92 10.55 -5.90
CA GLN A 90 -10.07 10.90 -7.03
C GLN A 90 -8.60 11.03 -6.60
N ALA A 91 -8.35 11.70 -5.47
CA ALA A 91 -7.00 11.80 -4.90
C ALA A 91 -6.47 10.43 -4.51
N TYR A 92 -7.29 9.58 -3.87
CA TYR A 92 -6.93 8.20 -3.54
C TYR A 92 -6.53 7.39 -4.77
N GLN A 93 -7.35 7.40 -5.84
CA GLN A 93 -7.05 6.68 -7.08
C GLN A 93 -5.77 7.21 -7.75
N ALA A 94 -5.56 8.53 -7.75
CA ALA A 94 -4.32 9.13 -8.27
C ALA A 94 -3.09 8.72 -7.45
N ILE A 95 -3.19 8.67 -6.12
CA ILE A 95 -2.12 8.21 -5.22
C ILE A 95 -1.74 6.75 -5.55
N ILE A 96 -2.71 5.85 -5.65
CA ILE A 96 -2.46 4.44 -5.97
C ILE A 96 -1.85 4.30 -7.38
N THR A 97 -2.36 5.04 -8.37
CA THR A 97 -1.82 5.05 -9.74
C THR A 97 -0.35 5.48 -9.75
N GLN A 98 -0.04 6.58 -9.06
CA GLN A 98 1.30 7.14 -9.01
C GLN A 98 2.26 6.18 -8.29
N ILE A 99 1.82 5.52 -7.22
CA ILE A 99 2.61 4.49 -6.53
C ILE A 99 2.93 3.33 -7.48
N LEU A 100 1.92 2.78 -8.16
CA LEU A 100 2.11 1.64 -9.07
C LEU A 100 2.97 1.99 -10.31
N GLY A 101 2.92 3.24 -10.77
CA GLY A 101 3.68 3.71 -11.92
C GLY A 101 5.11 4.16 -11.61
N SER A 102 5.36 4.72 -10.42
CA SER A 102 6.61 5.44 -10.13
C SER A 102 7.46 4.84 -9.01
N VAL A 103 6.90 3.98 -8.16
CA VAL A 103 7.67 3.25 -7.14
C VAL A 103 8.39 2.06 -7.77
N ASP A 104 9.51 1.68 -7.16
CA ASP A 104 10.29 0.50 -7.53
C ASP A 104 9.42 -0.74 -7.77
N ILE A 105 9.69 -1.48 -8.84
CA ILE A 105 8.86 -2.60 -9.29
C ILE A 105 8.72 -3.72 -8.24
N LEU A 106 9.71 -3.87 -7.36
CA LEU A 106 9.66 -4.85 -6.28
C LEU A 106 8.80 -4.39 -5.10
N GLU A 107 8.67 -3.07 -4.90
CA GLU A 107 8.06 -2.49 -3.69
C GLU A 107 6.69 -1.86 -3.95
N ARG A 108 6.36 -1.52 -5.20
CA ARG A 108 5.15 -0.77 -5.57
C ARG A 108 3.86 -1.43 -5.09
N GLU A 109 3.76 -2.76 -5.14
CA GLU A 109 2.56 -3.48 -4.71
C GLU A 109 2.42 -3.44 -3.18
N MET A 110 3.53 -3.53 -2.45
CA MET A 110 3.57 -3.43 -0.99
C MET A 110 3.14 -2.04 -0.52
N PHE A 111 3.65 -0.98 -1.15
CA PHE A 111 3.20 0.38 -0.85
C PHE A 111 1.77 0.64 -1.29
N ALA A 112 1.34 0.18 -2.47
CA ALA A 112 -0.06 0.31 -2.89
C ALA A 112 -0.99 -0.37 -1.88
N LEU A 113 -0.64 -1.56 -1.40
CA LEU A 113 -1.39 -2.28 -0.38
C LEU A 113 -1.49 -1.49 0.94
N LEU A 114 -0.38 -0.89 1.38
CA LEU A 114 -0.34 -0.06 2.59
C LEU A 114 -1.35 1.09 2.50
N PHE A 115 -1.40 1.79 1.36
CA PHE A 115 -2.30 2.91 1.13
C PHE A 115 -3.76 2.48 0.92
N ILE A 116 -4.00 1.33 0.29
CA ILE A 116 -5.35 0.73 0.20
C ILE A 116 -5.89 0.43 1.60
N LEU A 117 -5.08 -0.22 2.44
CA LEU A 117 -5.51 -0.61 3.78
C LEU A 117 -5.76 0.60 4.68
N VAL A 118 -4.88 1.59 4.70
CA VAL A 118 -5.12 2.80 5.52
C VAL A 118 -6.37 3.56 5.06
N TYR A 119 -6.61 3.67 3.75
CA TYR A 119 -7.77 4.38 3.20
C TYR A 119 -9.10 3.71 3.53
N ARG A 120 -9.16 2.36 3.47
CA ARG A 120 -10.40 1.60 3.70
C ARG A 120 -10.67 1.30 5.18
N THR A 121 -9.61 1.06 5.96
CA THR A 121 -9.74 0.57 7.33
C THR A 121 -9.47 1.64 8.39
N GLY A 122 -8.77 2.71 8.05
CA GLY A 122 -8.35 3.74 9.01
C GLY A 122 -7.39 3.25 10.09
N MET A 123 -6.76 2.07 9.93
CA MET A 123 -5.75 1.56 10.88
C MET A 123 -4.63 2.60 11.10
N ARG A 124 -4.15 2.74 12.35
CA ARG A 124 -3.05 3.67 12.64
C ARG A 124 -1.77 3.18 11.94
N LYS A 125 -0.88 4.10 11.59
CA LYS A 125 0.36 3.82 10.84
C LYS A 125 1.16 2.66 11.44
N LYS A 126 1.42 2.69 12.75
CA LYS A 126 2.16 1.62 13.45
C LYS A 126 1.44 0.28 13.50
N GLU A 127 0.11 0.26 13.41
CA GLU A 127 -0.65 -1.01 13.34
C GLU A 127 -0.47 -1.66 11.98
N LEU A 128 -0.43 -0.84 10.91
CA LEU A 128 -0.11 -1.31 9.56
C LEU A 128 1.33 -1.82 9.51
N LEU A 129 2.33 -0.99 9.86
CA LEU A 129 3.74 -1.36 9.75
C LEU A 129 4.11 -2.56 10.63
N GLY A 130 3.46 -2.70 11.79
CA GLY A 130 3.63 -3.84 12.68
C GLY A 130 2.91 -5.12 12.24
N LEU A 131 2.12 -5.12 11.16
CA LEU A 131 1.29 -6.26 10.77
C LEU A 131 2.14 -7.44 10.28
N LYS A 132 1.83 -8.65 10.76
CA LYS A 132 2.46 -9.91 10.36
C LYS A 132 1.51 -10.82 9.60
N TYR A 133 2.06 -11.76 8.83
CA TYR A 133 1.23 -12.72 8.09
C TYR A 133 0.37 -13.62 9.01
N ASN A 134 0.85 -13.95 10.20
CA ASN A 134 0.10 -14.72 11.20
C ASN A 134 -0.99 -13.91 11.93
N ASP A 135 -1.10 -12.61 11.66
CA ASP A 135 -2.22 -11.76 12.11
C ASP A 135 -3.41 -11.83 11.14
N ILE A 136 -3.27 -12.50 9.98
CA ILE A 136 -4.34 -12.67 8.99
C ILE A 136 -5.08 -13.98 9.26
N GLU A 137 -6.38 -13.85 9.52
CA GLU A 137 -7.32 -14.96 9.65
C GLU A 137 -8.24 -15.05 8.44
N GLY A 138 -8.88 -16.20 8.20
CA GLY A 138 -9.91 -16.33 7.17
C GLY A 138 -9.41 -16.29 5.72
N LEU A 139 -8.09 -16.30 5.50
CA LEU A 139 -7.49 -16.25 4.15
C LEU A 139 -7.93 -17.43 3.25
N LYS A 140 -8.12 -18.62 3.83
CA LYS A 140 -8.54 -19.84 3.11
C LYS A 140 -10.04 -19.86 2.76
N THR A 141 -10.86 -19.12 3.50
CA THR A 141 -12.32 -19.10 3.38
C THR A 141 -12.81 -17.85 2.64
N ALA A 142 -11.92 -17.11 1.97
CA ALA A 142 -12.21 -15.86 1.28
C ALA A 142 -12.88 -14.76 2.13
N VAL A 143 -12.77 -14.88 3.47
CA VAL A 143 -13.26 -13.88 4.44
C VAL A 143 -12.10 -13.35 5.27
N PRO A 144 -11.04 -12.79 4.65
CA PRO A 144 -9.85 -12.39 5.38
C PRO A 144 -10.18 -11.29 6.38
N SER A 145 -9.62 -11.43 7.57
CA SER A 145 -9.65 -10.43 8.63
C SER A 145 -8.27 -10.27 9.24
N VAL A 146 -7.94 -9.06 9.66
CA VAL A 146 -6.69 -8.76 10.35
C VAL A 146 -6.94 -8.66 11.85
N VAL A 147 -6.17 -9.39 12.64
CA VAL A 147 -6.18 -9.31 14.10
C VAL A 147 -5.08 -8.37 14.55
N ILE A 148 -5.47 -7.18 15.00
CA ILE A 148 -4.57 -6.20 15.57
C ILE A 148 -4.24 -6.64 16.99
N ARG A 149 -2.96 -6.90 17.27
CA ARG A 149 -2.47 -7.32 18.58
C ARG A 149 -1.08 -6.73 18.89
N PRO A 150 -0.69 -6.63 20.17
CA PRO A 150 0.66 -6.22 20.54
C PRO A 150 1.72 -7.15 19.93
N ASN A 151 2.85 -6.57 19.53
CA ASN A 151 4.02 -7.32 19.10
C ASN A 151 5.32 -6.57 19.42
N SER A 152 6.48 -7.15 19.07
CA SER A 152 7.80 -6.57 19.37
C SER A 152 8.04 -5.20 18.74
N TYR A 153 7.38 -4.88 17.62
CA TYR A 153 7.43 -3.56 16.97
C TYR A 153 6.42 -2.59 17.59
N ARG A 154 5.31 -3.13 18.11
CA ARG A 154 4.21 -2.37 18.70
C ARG A 154 3.81 -2.94 20.07
N PRO A 155 4.43 -2.49 21.17
CA PRO A 155 3.92 -2.80 22.50
C PRO A 155 2.66 -1.99 22.78
N THR A 156 1.46 -2.53 22.49
CA THR A 156 0.19 -1.92 22.91
C THR A 156 -0.16 -2.29 24.34
N LYS A 157 -0.60 -1.31 25.13
CA LYS A 157 -0.93 -1.50 26.55
C LYS A 157 -2.41 -1.67 26.88
N THR A 158 -3.35 -1.28 26.00
CA THR A 158 -4.79 -1.39 26.31
C THR A 158 -5.45 -2.57 25.61
N GLN A 159 -6.29 -3.31 26.34
CA GLN A 159 -7.10 -4.41 25.79
C GLN A 159 -7.99 -3.94 24.62
N SER A 160 -8.45 -2.68 24.64
CA SER A 160 -9.24 -2.05 23.58
C SER A 160 -8.48 -1.86 22.26
N SER A 161 -7.15 -1.92 22.27
CA SER A 161 -6.34 -1.89 21.05
C SER A 161 -6.37 -3.23 20.30
N ILE A 162 -6.71 -4.32 21.00
CA ILE A 162 -6.81 -5.66 20.40
C ILE A 162 -8.17 -5.79 19.73
N ARG A 163 -8.17 -5.92 18.41
CA ARG A 163 -9.42 -5.96 17.64
C ARG A 163 -9.26 -6.69 16.33
N ARG A 164 -10.40 -7.10 15.77
CA ARG A 164 -10.50 -7.71 14.45
C ARG A 164 -10.97 -6.67 13.44
N VAL A 165 -10.24 -6.51 12.35
CA VAL A 165 -10.59 -5.65 11.22
C VAL A 165 -11.03 -6.55 10.05
N PRO A 166 -12.33 -6.56 9.70
CA PRO A 166 -12.87 -7.45 8.67
C PRO A 166 -12.57 -6.94 7.26
N LEU A 167 -11.41 -7.29 6.71
CA LEU A 167 -10.97 -6.83 5.38
C LEU A 167 -11.94 -7.26 4.28
N PHE A 168 -12.55 -8.44 4.38
CA PHE A 168 -13.55 -8.92 3.43
C PHE A 168 -14.76 -7.98 3.29
N ALA A 169 -15.09 -7.24 4.34
CA ALA A 169 -16.19 -6.29 4.35
C ALA A 169 -15.75 -4.92 3.82
N LEU A 170 -14.57 -4.46 4.27
CA LEU A 170 -14.09 -3.09 4.09
C LEU A 170 -13.41 -2.84 2.74
N LEU A 171 -12.72 -3.83 2.18
CA LEU A 171 -12.07 -3.71 0.88
C LEU A 171 -13.09 -3.89 -0.25
N LYS A 172 -12.91 -3.17 -1.36
CA LYS A 172 -13.65 -3.46 -2.59
C LYS A 172 -13.22 -4.81 -3.18
N PRO A 173 -14.05 -5.48 -4.01
CA PRO A 173 -13.72 -6.80 -4.55
C PRO A 173 -12.33 -6.87 -5.22
N ASN A 174 -11.98 -5.86 -6.02
CA ASN A 174 -10.66 -5.80 -6.67
C ASN A 174 -9.51 -5.56 -5.68
N GLU A 175 -9.72 -4.72 -4.66
CA GLU A 175 -8.74 -4.45 -3.60
C GLU A 175 -8.54 -5.66 -2.69
N LEU A 176 -9.63 -6.39 -2.39
CA LEU A 176 -9.62 -7.62 -1.62
C LEU A 176 -8.85 -8.72 -2.35
N ASN A 177 -9.10 -8.88 -3.66
CA ASN A 177 -8.35 -9.79 -4.50
C ASN A 177 -6.86 -9.39 -4.54
N PHE A 178 -6.55 -8.10 -4.70
CA PHE A 178 -5.17 -7.60 -4.64
C PHE A 178 -4.49 -7.93 -3.31
N PHE A 179 -5.17 -7.71 -2.17
CA PHE A 179 -4.68 -8.09 -0.84
C PHE A 179 -4.40 -9.59 -0.74
N ILE A 180 -5.37 -10.44 -1.10
CA ILE A 180 -5.24 -11.90 -1.03
C ILE A 180 -4.03 -12.36 -1.85
N ASN A 181 -3.91 -11.84 -3.08
CA ASN A 181 -2.84 -12.19 -4.00
C ASN A 181 -1.47 -11.79 -3.44
N PHE A 182 -1.35 -10.56 -2.95
CA PHE A 182 -0.12 -10.07 -2.36
C PHE A 182 0.29 -10.94 -1.16
N VAL A 183 -0.65 -11.24 -0.26
CA VAL A 183 -0.39 -12.05 0.94
C VAL A 183 0.05 -13.47 0.58
N GLN A 184 -0.68 -14.15 -0.31
CA GLN A 184 -0.37 -15.52 -0.73
C GLN A 184 0.98 -15.62 -1.44
N SER A 185 1.34 -14.60 -2.22
CA SER A 185 2.59 -14.57 -2.98
C SER A 185 3.83 -14.31 -2.12
N ASN A 186 3.66 -13.68 -0.95
CA ASN A 186 4.77 -13.19 -0.14
C ASN A 186 4.90 -13.86 1.25
N ILE A 187 3.91 -14.62 1.71
CA ILE A 187 3.96 -15.31 3.02
C ILE A 187 5.13 -16.31 3.13
N GLY A 188 5.44 -17.01 2.05
CA GLY A 188 6.45 -18.08 2.02
C GLY A 188 6.17 -19.19 3.04
N ASP A 189 7.23 -19.86 3.53
CA ASP A 189 7.10 -21.00 4.46
C ASP A 189 6.89 -20.59 5.94
N SER A 190 7.04 -19.31 6.30
CA SER A 190 6.90 -18.83 7.70
C SER A 190 6.02 -17.59 7.79
N SER A 191 4.94 -17.71 8.56
CA SER A 191 3.95 -16.65 8.77
C SER A 191 4.33 -15.65 9.87
N ASN A 192 5.42 -15.88 10.63
CA ASN A 192 5.90 -14.94 11.66
C ASN A 192 6.83 -13.87 11.07
N LYS A 193 6.45 -13.33 9.91
CA LYS A 193 7.17 -12.24 9.23
C LYS A 193 6.24 -11.04 9.11
N PHE A 194 6.83 -9.84 9.10
CA PHE A 194 6.09 -8.62 8.83
C PHE A 194 5.67 -8.57 7.36
N ILE A 195 4.55 -7.90 7.09
CA ILE A 195 3.99 -7.77 5.74
C ILE A 195 4.65 -6.61 4.99
N PHE A 196 4.80 -5.46 5.65
CA PHE A 196 5.36 -4.25 5.04
C PHE A 196 6.86 -4.16 5.28
N THR A 197 7.59 -5.01 4.56
CA THR A 197 9.06 -5.05 4.55
C THR A 197 9.55 -4.77 3.14
N LEU A 198 10.70 -4.10 3.00
CA LEU A 198 11.36 -4.00 1.70
C LEU A 198 11.81 -5.39 1.24
N SER A 199 11.87 -5.65 -0.06
CA SER A 199 12.35 -6.93 -0.61
C SER A 199 13.77 -7.29 -0.14
N SER A 200 14.59 -6.28 0.19
CA SER A 200 15.95 -6.46 0.69
C SER A 200 16.08 -6.52 2.22
N ASP A 201 14.98 -6.50 2.97
CA ASP A 201 15.00 -6.53 4.44
C ASP A 201 13.85 -7.40 4.97
N GLN A 202 13.95 -7.84 6.22
CA GLN A 202 12.88 -8.55 6.93
C GLN A 202 12.27 -7.69 8.05
N ARG A 203 12.84 -6.51 8.29
CA ARG A 203 12.30 -5.52 9.23
C ARG A 203 11.16 -4.72 8.59
N PRO A 204 10.18 -4.27 9.39
CA PRO A 204 9.20 -3.30 8.93
C PRO A 204 9.88 -2.09 8.31
N ILE A 205 9.25 -1.50 7.29
CA ILE A 205 9.67 -0.21 6.78
C ILE A 205 9.64 0.85 7.91
N ASP A 206 10.56 1.81 7.85
CA ASP A 206 10.68 2.82 8.89
C ASP A 206 9.43 3.73 8.93
N ASP A 207 9.04 4.18 10.14
CA ASP A 207 7.82 4.96 10.41
C ASP A 207 7.68 6.25 9.59
N HIS A 208 8.79 6.83 9.13
CA HIS A 208 8.83 8.06 8.34
C HIS A 208 8.60 7.83 6.84
N VAL A 209 8.86 6.62 6.34
CA VAL A 209 8.85 6.29 4.91
C VAL A 209 7.46 6.48 4.28
N PRO A 210 6.34 6.01 4.87
CA PRO A 210 5.01 6.19 4.26
C PRO A 210 4.64 7.66 4.06
N LEU A 211 4.95 8.53 5.03
CA LEU A 211 4.65 9.96 4.94
C LEU A 211 5.53 10.67 3.91
N GLN A 212 6.81 10.32 3.82
CA GLN A 212 7.69 10.86 2.79
C GLN A 212 7.25 10.45 1.39
N LEU A 213 6.85 9.18 1.22
CA LEU A 213 6.30 8.70 -0.04
C LEU A 213 5.01 9.45 -0.40
N LEU A 214 4.08 9.61 0.54
CA LEU A 214 2.86 10.38 0.34
C LEU A 214 3.15 11.81 -0.13
N LYS A 215 4.03 12.53 0.57
CA LYS A 215 4.41 13.90 0.21
C LYS A 215 5.00 13.98 -1.21
N ARG A 216 5.82 13.00 -1.60
CA ARG A 216 6.39 12.94 -2.93
C ARG A 216 5.33 12.65 -4.00
N VAL A 217 4.48 11.66 -3.77
CA VAL A 217 3.38 11.31 -4.67
C VAL A 217 2.44 12.49 -4.86
N LEU A 218 2.05 13.17 -3.78
CA LEU A 218 1.19 14.36 -3.84
C LEU A 218 1.83 15.48 -4.65
N LYS A 219 3.14 15.70 -4.49
CA LYS A 219 3.89 16.66 -5.30
C LYS A 219 3.89 16.28 -6.78
N ASP A 220 4.09 15.00 -7.10
CA ASP A 220 4.18 14.52 -8.47
C ASP A 220 2.83 14.57 -9.21
N ILE A 221 1.70 14.37 -8.51
CA ILE A 221 0.35 14.43 -9.11
C ILE A 221 -0.28 15.83 -9.09
N SER A 222 0.30 16.77 -8.34
CA SER A 222 -0.21 18.15 -8.28
C SER A 222 0.17 18.90 -9.56
N VAL A 223 -0.82 19.51 -10.21
CA VAL A 223 -0.63 20.28 -11.46
C VAL A 223 -0.18 21.72 -11.17
N ASP A 224 -0.54 22.25 -9.99
CA ASP A 224 -0.21 23.62 -9.55
C ASP A 224 0.78 23.60 -8.37
N ASP A 225 1.38 24.77 -8.06
CA ASP A 225 2.25 24.96 -6.88
C ASP A 225 1.52 24.75 -5.54
N ASN A 226 0.18 24.65 -5.55
CA ASN A 226 -0.65 24.35 -4.39
C ASN A 226 -0.74 22.84 -4.15
N VAL A 227 0.36 22.25 -3.68
CA VAL A 227 0.40 20.83 -3.28
C VAL A 227 -0.48 20.63 -2.05
N ALA A 228 -1.42 19.68 -2.12
CA ALA A 228 -2.23 19.32 -0.97
C ALA A 228 -1.33 18.77 0.16
N GLU A 229 -1.41 19.38 1.34
CA GLU A 229 -0.68 18.91 2.52
C GLU A 229 -1.53 17.88 3.29
N HIS A 230 -1.49 16.62 2.85
CA HIS A 230 -2.10 15.52 3.59
C HIS A 230 -1.09 14.83 4.51
N THR A 231 -1.57 14.45 5.70
CA THR A 231 -0.87 13.57 6.63
C THR A 231 -1.27 12.12 6.44
N PHE A 232 -0.53 11.20 7.03
CA PHE A 232 -0.94 9.79 7.05
C PHE A 232 -2.21 9.59 7.91
N HIS A 233 -2.41 10.47 8.89
CA HIS A 233 -3.59 10.46 9.76
C HIS A 233 -4.87 10.95 9.03
N GLY A 234 -4.74 11.79 7.99
CA GLY A 234 -5.85 12.17 7.10
C GLY A 234 -6.59 10.99 6.45
N PHE A 235 -5.89 9.86 6.20
CA PHE A 235 -6.53 8.63 5.74
C PHE A 235 -7.46 8.02 6.80
N ARG A 236 -7.11 8.11 8.09
CA ARG A 236 -7.95 7.64 9.19
C ARG A 236 -9.23 8.48 9.30
N HIS A 237 -9.11 9.81 9.24
CA HIS A 237 -10.28 10.69 9.19
C HIS A 237 -11.20 10.36 8.02
N THR A 238 -10.61 10.12 6.84
CA THR A 238 -11.32 9.74 5.62
C THR A 238 -12.05 8.41 5.80
N ALA A 239 -11.39 7.37 6.33
CA ALA A 239 -11.99 6.07 6.57
C ALA A 239 -13.17 6.15 7.55
N VAL A 240 -13.02 6.86 8.67
CA VAL A 240 -14.10 7.04 9.65
C VAL A 240 -15.29 7.79 9.03
N SER A 241 -15.02 8.87 8.29
CA SER A 241 -16.06 9.66 7.63
C SER A 241 -16.82 8.83 6.58
N ASN A 242 -16.11 8.08 5.75
CA ASN A 242 -16.70 7.23 4.71
C ASN A 242 -17.50 6.06 5.31
N LEU A 243 -17.00 5.40 6.35
CA LEU A 243 -17.72 4.32 7.03
C LEU A 243 -18.94 4.85 7.80
N SER A 244 -18.87 6.05 8.37
CA SER A 244 -20.02 6.71 8.98
C SER A 244 -21.13 6.93 7.96
N LEU A 245 -20.78 7.41 6.75
CA LEU A 245 -21.71 7.53 5.63
C LEU A 245 -22.28 6.19 5.20
N ALA A 246 -21.45 5.16 5.03
CA ALA A 246 -21.92 3.83 4.63
C ALA A 246 -22.90 3.23 5.66
N LEU A 247 -22.63 3.38 6.96
CA LEU A 247 -23.45 2.79 8.02
C LEU A 247 -24.74 3.56 8.31
N VAL A 248 -24.70 4.89 8.28
CA VAL A 248 -25.78 5.76 8.80
C VAL A 248 -26.25 6.82 7.80
N GLY A 249 -25.44 7.13 6.79
CA GLY A 249 -25.74 8.14 5.78
C GLY A 249 -26.83 7.75 4.80
N HIS A 250 -27.38 8.78 4.14
CA HIS A 250 -28.29 8.61 3.01
C HIS A 250 -27.51 8.16 1.76
N SER A 251 -28.14 7.35 0.90
CA SER A 251 -27.54 6.81 -0.33
C SER A 251 -26.92 7.89 -1.21
N ASP A 252 -27.64 8.99 -1.43
CA ASP A 252 -27.18 10.12 -2.26
C ASP A 252 -25.88 10.75 -1.74
N LEU A 253 -25.70 10.83 -0.42
CA LEU A 253 -24.47 11.34 0.16
C LEU A 253 -23.32 10.35 0.01
N VAL A 254 -23.61 9.04 0.14
CA VAL A 254 -22.62 7.99 -0.08
C VAL A 254 -22.12 8.06 -1.53
N GLU A 255 -23.03 8.12 -2.50
CA GLU A 255 -22.71 8.20 -3.92
C GLU A 255 -21.95 9.49 -4.28
N ALA A 256 -22.30 10.61 -3.65
CA ALA A 256 -21.67 11.91 -3.94
C ALA A 256 -20.26 12.06 -3.35
N LEU A 257 -20.00 11.49 -2.18
CA LEU A 257 -18.80 11.80 -1.37
C LEU A 257 -17.81 10.65 -1.26
N THR A 258 -18.26 9.44 -1.55
CA THR A 258 -17.43 8.23 -1.49
C THR A 258 -17.37 7.58 -2.85
N ASP A 259 -16.53 6.56 -2.99
CA ASP A 259 -16.58 5.69 -4.15
C ASP A 259 -17.44 4.45 -3.94
N TYR A 260 -18.17 4.33 -2.82
CA TYR A 260 -19.02 3.18 -2.55
C TYR A 260 -20.29 3.20 -3.38
N ASP A 261 -20.65 2.04 -3.92
CA ASP A 261 -21.99 1.79 -4.44
C ASP A 261 -22.88 1.04 -3.44
N GLU A 262 -24.13 0.78 -3.81
CA GLU A 262 -25.10 0.10 -2.95
C GLU A 262 -24.62 -1.29 -2.52
N SER A 263 -23.93 -2.02 -3.41
CA SER A 263 -23.38 -3.34 -3.09
C SER A 263 -22.24 -3.28 -2.08
N ASP A 264 -21.40 -2.24 -2.18
CA ASP A 264 -20.35 -1.96 -1.20
C ASP A 264 -20.95 -1.61 0.17
N VAL A 265 -21.97 -0.76 0.21
CA VAL A 265 -22.66 -0.37 1.45
C VAL A 265 -23.28 -1.58 2.14
N LEU A 266 -23.95 -2.45 1.37
CA LEU A 266 -24.54 -3.67 1.92
C LEU A 266 -23.47 -4.60 2.50
N ARG A 267 -22.39 -4.86 1.74
CA ARG A 267 -21.26 -5.68 2.19
C ARG A 267 -20.62 -5.15 3.48
N ILE A 268 -20.44 -3.83 3.58
CA ILE A 268 -19.92 -3.18 4.79
C ILE A 268 -20.89 -3.39 5.95
N LYS A 269 -22.20 -3.13 5.75
CA LYS A 269 -23.19 -3.29 6.83
C LYS A 269 -23.25 -4.73 7.34
N GLU A 270 -23.35 -5.70 6.45
CA GLU A 270 -23.41 -7.13 6.81
C GLU A 270 -22.12 -7.58 7.50
N GLY A 271 -20.96 -7.18 6.99
CA GLY A 271 -19.68 -7.58 7.55
C GLY A 271 -19.35 -6.95 8.91
N LEU A 272 -19.89 -5.76 9.20
CA LEU A 272 -19.65 -5.06 10.47
C LEU A 272 -20.74 -5.29 11.51
N LEU A 273 -22.00 -5.43 11.10
CA LEU A 273 -23.16 -5.51 11.99
C LEU A 273 -23.79 -6.91 12.03
N GLY A 274 -23.37 -7.82 11.15
CA GLY A 274 -24.01 -9.12 10.96
C GLY A 274 -25.41 -8.99 10.37
N GLU A 275 -26.35 -9.78 10.88
CA GLU A 275 -27.72 -9.85 10.35
C GLU A 275 -28.54 -8.57 10.63
N HIS A 276 -28.25 -7.87 11.73
CA HIS A 276 -29.03 -6.72 12.18
C HIS A 276 -28.45 -5.38 11.69
N THR A 277 -28.44 -5.20 10.38
CA THR A 277 -27.84 -4.03 9.70
C THR A 277 -28.49 -2.67 10.02
N LYS A 278 -29.64 -2.67 10.69
CA LYS A 278 -30.39 -1.46 11.04
C LYS A 278 -30.34 -1.08 12.53
N GLY A 279 -29.55 -1.78 13.34
CA GLY A 279 -29.44 -1.52 14.79
C GLY A 279 -28.94 -0.12 15.17
N GLN A 280 -29.01 0.22 16.47
CA GLN A 280 -28.48 1.46 17.05
C GLN A 280 -26.98 1.37 17.37
N ASP A 281 -26.44 0.15 17.36
CA ASP A 281 -25.06 -0.22 17.69
C ASP A 281 -24.05 0.13 16.58
N ARG A 282 -24.49 0.68 15.44
CA ARG A 282 -23.63 1.04 14.30
C ARG A 282 -22.43 1.91 14.68
N TRP A 283 -22.67 2.87 15.58
CA TRP A 283 -21.62 3.77 16.06
C TRP A 283 -20.63 3.07 17.00
N TYR A 284 -21.09 2.09 17.78
CA TYR A 284 -20.23 1.24 18.60
C TYR A 284 -19.44 0.26 17.74
N ALA A 285 -20.03 -0.32 16.70
CA ALA A 285 -19.32 -1.15 15.74
C ALA A 285 -18.19 -0.37 15.06
N LEU A 286 -18.47 0.86 14.60
CA LEU A 286 -17.45 1.76 14.03
C LEU A 286 -16.35 2.09 15.05
N SER A 287 -16.71 2.44 16.28
CA SER A 287 -15.76 2.70 17.36
C SER A 287 -14.85 1.51 17.65
N GLY A 288 -15.43 0.30 17.72
CA GLY A 288 -14.69 -0.95 17.92
C GLY A 288 -13.68 -1.24 16.81
N ILE A 289 -14.04 -1.02 15.54
CA ILE A 289 -13.12 -1.19 14.39
C ILE A 289 -12.02 -0.15 14.39
N MET A 290 -12.29 1.06 14.88
CA MET A 290 -11.28 2.10 15.00
C MET A 290 -10.38 1.91 16.22
N GLY A 291 -10.74 1.02 17.16
CA GLY A 291 -10.04 0.81 18.41
C GLY A 291 -10.20 2.01 19.36
N HIS A 292 -11.35 2.69 19.30
CA HIS A 292 -11.76 3.69 20.27
C HIS A 292 -12.56 3.03 21.39
N LEU A 293 -12.51 3.61 22.58
CA LEU A 293 -13.26 3.14 23.75
C LEU A 293 -14.73 3.55 23.67
N SER A 294 -15.04 4.64 22.95
CA SER A 294 -16.42 5.11 22.81
C SER A 294 -16.71 5.76 21.45
N PRO A 295 -17.98 5.82 21.01
CA PRO A 295 -18.35 6.44 19.74
C PRO A 295 -18.17 7.96 19.70
N GLU A 296 -18.26 8.64 20.85
CA GLU A 296 -18.10 10.09 20.96
C GLU A 296 -16.78 10.53 20.36
N ARG A 297 -15.70 9.75 20.54
CA ARG A 297 -14.40 10.05 19.95
C ARG A 297 -14.39 9.93 18.43
N SER A 298 -14.93 8.83 17.89
CA SER A 298 -15.09 8.66 16.45
C SER A 298 -15.89 9.81 15.84
N PHE A 299 -16.94 10.25 16.52
CA PHE A 299 -17.84 11.29 16.03
C PHE A 299 -17.25 12.70 16.15
N GLU A 300 -16.65 13.05 17.29
CA GLU A 300 -16.15 14.40 17.56
C GLU A 300 -14.85 14.73 16.82
N TYR A 301 -13.96 13.75 16.62
CA TYR A 301 -12.60 13.98 16.10
C TYR A 301 -12.42 13.51 14.67
N TYR A 302 -13.17 12.48 14.24
CA TYR A 302 -12.86 11.80 12.98
C TYR A 302 -13.97 11.89 11.92
N ASN A 303 -15.23 12.06 12.31
CA ASN A 303 -16.33 12.16 11.37
C ASN A 303 -16.56 13.61 10.89
N HIS A 304 -16.07 13.92 9.69
CA HIS A 304 -16.24 15.24 9.07
C HIS A 304 -17.58 15.42 8.34
N PHE A 305 -18.39 14.36 8.19
CA PHE A 305 -19.68 14.42 7.51
C PHE A 305 -20.89 14.46 8.46
N ALA A 306 -20.69 14.38 9.78
CA ALA A 306 -21.75 14.35 10.79
C ALA A 306 -22.83 15.43 10.58
N THR A 307 -22.43 16.70 10.50
CA THR A 307 -23.37 17.82 10.30
C THR A 307 -24.07 17.73 8.95
N LEU A 308 -23.33 17.35 7.89
CA LEU A 308 -23.89 17.20 6.55
C LEU A 308 -24.93 16.08 6.51
N MET A 309 -24.63 14.93 7.11
CA MET A 309 -25.55 13.80 7.24
C MET A 309 -26.82 14.19 8.00
N ALA A 310 -26.68 14.86 9.16
CA ALA A 310 -27.82 15.28 9.97
C ALA A 310 -28.69 16.29 9.23
N THR A 311 -28.08 17.31 8.62
CA THR A 311 -28.81 18.35 7.86
C THR A 311 -29.46 17.80 6.60
N TYR A 312 -28.79 16.90 5.89
CA TYR A 312 -29.36 16.22 4.74
C TYR A 312 -30.55 15.35 5.16
N ALA A 313 -30.42 14.53 6.21
CA ALA A 313 -31.50 13.71 6.75
C ALA A 313 -32.72 14.56 7.13
N LEU A 314 -32.51 15.69 7.83
CA LEU A 314 -33.56 16.66 8.12
C LEU A 314 -34.17 17.29 6.85
N SER A 315 -33.37 17.46 5.79
CA SER A 315 -33.84 18.00 4.51
C SER A 315 -34.58 16.98 3.65
N VAL A 316 -34.47 15.68 3.87
CA VAL A 316 -35.27 14.68 3.13
C VAL A 316 -36.37 14.07 4.00
N ALA A 317 -36.42 14.43 5.28
CA ALA A 317 -37.44 13.99 6.20
C ALA A 317 -38.83 14.47 5.75
N ASP A 318 -39.71 13.50 5.55
CA ASP A 318 -41.13 13.71 5.28
C ASP A 318 -41.87 13.74 6.62
N ILE A 319 -42.04 14.96 7.15
CA ILE A 319 -42.63 15.19 8.47
C ILE A 319 -43.93 15.95 8.28
N GLY A 320 -45.03 15.37 8.78
CA GLY A 320 -46.29 16.08 8.98
C GLY A 320 -46.28 16.83 10.32
N LEU A 321 -46.65 18.11 10.31
CA LEU A 321 -46.88 18.89 11.53
C LEU A 321 -48.28 19.49 11.54
N PRO A 322 -49.05 19.43 12.65
CA PRO A 322 -50.33 20.10 12.72
C PRO A 322 -50.18 21.59 12.44
N LYS A 323 -51.05 22.15 11.60
CA LYS A 323 -51.03 23.58 11.23
C LYS A 323 -50.95 24.49 12.45
N GLN A 324 -51.71 24.18 13.50
CA GLN A 324 -51.72 24.95 14.73
C GLN A 324 -50.37 24.95 15.44
N THR A 325 -49.67 23.81 15.46
CA THR A 325 -48.34 23.67 16.05
C THR A 325 -47.32 24.51 15.31
N LEU A 326 -47.31 24.45 13.97
CA LEU A 326 -46.41 25.27 13.16
C LEU A 326 -46.68 26.76 13.39
N CYS A 327 -47.95 27.18 13.34
CA CYS A 327 -48.35 28.56 13.64
C CYS A 327 -47.86 29.02 15.01
N ASN A 328 -47.91 28.15 16.03
CA ASN A 328 -47.41 28.43 17.38
C ASN A 328 -45.89 28.59 17.42
N ILE A 329 -45.13 27.73 16.73
CA ILE A 329 -43.67 27.79 16.66
C ILE A 329 -43.21 29.05 15.92
N THR A 330 -43.92 29.45 14.86
CA THR A 330 -43.54 30.59 14.03
C THR A 330 -44.09 31.94 14.51
N LYS A 331 -44.76 32.00 15.68
CA LYS A 331 -45.36 33.25 16.21
C LYS A 331 -44.40 34.42 16.32
N SER A 332 -43.12 34.15 16.61
CA SER A 332 -42.07 35.17 16.75
C SER A 332 -41.40 35.55 15.42
N THR A 333 -41.82 34.94 14.30
CA THR A 333 -41.28 35.20 12.97
C THR A 333 -42.22 36.09 12.15
N LYS A 334 -41.76 36.60 11.00
CA LYS A 334 -42.58 37.39 10.06
C LYS A 334 -43.55 36.56 9.21
N ILE A 335 -43.74 35.28 9.55
CA ILE A 335 -44.55 34.33 8.78
C ILE A 335 -46.00 34.37 9.29
N SER A 336 -46.94 34.81 8.45
CA SER A 336 -48.37 34.84 8.79
C SER A 336 -49.07 33.49 8.57
N PRO A 337 -50.15 33.18 9.31
CA PRO A 337 -50.94 31.97 9.10
C PRO A 337 -51.54 31.84 7.68
N ARG A 338 -51.79 32.97 7.00
CA ARG A 338 -52.20 32.99 5.58
C ARG A 338 -51.07 32.51 4.68
N GLN A 339 -49.87 33.06 4.84
CA GLN A 339 -48.70 32.63 4.06
C GLN A 339 -48.40 31.14 4.23
N ILE A 340 -48.62 30.58 5.44
CA ILE A 340 -48.52 29.14 5.67
C ILE A 340 -49.57 28.41 4.83
N SER A 341 -50.84 28.84 4.88
CA SER A 341 -51.93 28.20 4.13
C SER A 341 -51.74 28.27 2.61
N ASP A 342 -51.16 29.36 2.10
CA ASP A 342 -50.96 29.59 0.66
C ASP A 342 -49.77 28.80 0.09
N ASN A 343 -48.86 28.31 0.94
CA ASN A 343 -47.62 27.64 0.53
C ASN A 343 -47.51 26.20 1.06
N ALA A 344 -48.37 25.80 1.99
CA ALA A 344 -48.37 24.46 2.59
C ALA A 344 -49.27 23.52 1.80
N ASP A 345 -48.76 22.33 1.54
CA ASP A 345 -49.58 21.16 1.27
C ASP A 345 -50.13 20.64 2.60
N ILE A 346 -51.45 20.68 2.74
CA ILE A 346 -52.19 20.35 3.97
C ILE A 346 -53.10 19.17 3.65
N ASP A 347 -52.95 18.08 4.39
CA ASP A 347 -53.82 16.91 4.25
C ASP A 347 -55.20 17.12 4.90
N ASP A 348 -56.12 16.18 4.68
CA ASP A 348 -57.48 16.20 5.24
C ASP A 348 -57.51 16.21 6.78
N ASN A 349 -56.41 15.80 7.43
CA ASN A 349 -56.26 15.80 8.88
C ASN A 349 -55.67 17.12 9.42
N GLY A 350 -55.41 18.10 8.57
CA GLY A 350 -54.84 19.40 8.95
C GLY A 350 -53.34 19.36 9.26
N MET A 351 -52.64 18.32 8.78
CA MET A 351 -51.20 18.18 8.87
C MET A 351 -50.53 18.84 7.67
N ILE A 352 -49.56 19.71 7.95
CA ILE A 352 -48.73 20.33 6.94
C ILE A 352 -47.57 19.40 6.61
N ASN A 353 -47.40 19.09 5.33
CA ASN A 353 -46.20 18.47 4.79
C ASN A 353 -45.03 19.47 4.85
N MET A 354 -44.08 19.28 5.77
CA MET A 354 -42.99 20.23 6.02
C MET A 354 -42.09 20.51 4.80
N PRO A 355 -41.75 19.52 3.94
CA PRO A 355 -41.15 19.76 2.63
C PRO A 355 -41.79 20.86 1.79
N SER A 356 -43.14 20.94 1.75
CA SER A 356 -43.87 21.91 0.89
C SER A 356 -43.61 23.37 1.27
N ILE A 357 -43.54 23.67 2.58
CA ILE A 357 -43.35 25.03 3.11
C ILE A 357 -41.88 25.46 3.21
N ARG A 358 -40.94 24.59 2.84
CA ARG A 358 -39.51 24.82 3.02
C ARG A 358 -39.04 26.12 2.38
N LYS A 359 -39.50 26.41 1.16
CA LYS A 359 -39.14 27.64 0.44
C LYS A 359 -39.54 28.90 1.20
N LEU A 360 -40.72 28.88 1.85
CA LEU A 360 -41.22 29.96 2.68
C LEU A 360 -40.35 30.12 3.95
N LEU A 361 -40.03 29.02 4.63
CA LEU A 361 -39.16 29.04 5.82
C LEU A 361 -37.76 29.59 5.49
N PHE A 362 -37.13 29.09 4.42
CA PHE A 362 -35.81 29.53 3.99
C PHE A 362 -35.78 31.03 3.64
N LYS A 363 -36.79 31.54 2.93
CA LYS A 363 -36.88 32.96 2.56
C LYS A 363 -36.99 33.88 3.79
N ASN A 364 -37.62 33.43 4.86
CA ASN A 364 -37.89 34.23 6.05
C ASN A 364 -36.81 34.11 7.14
N ILE A 365 -36.04 33.01 7.17
CA ILE A 365 -34.98 32.78 8.17
C ILE A 365 -33.62 33.32 7.69
N ILE A 366 -33.32 33.20 6.40
CA ILE A 366 -32.05 33.66 5.82
C ILE A 366 -32.30 34.99 5.14
N GLU A 367 -31.80 36.09 5.72
CA GLU A 367 -31.84 37.45 5.17
C GLU A 367 -31.06 37.55 3.84
N GLY A 368 -31.55 36.91 2.78
CA GLY A 368 -31.06 37.05 1.40
C GLY A 368 -29.62 36.59 1.11
N LYS A 369 -28.87 36.03 2.07
CA LYS A 369 -27.41 35.87 1.93
C LYS A 369 -26.90 34.61 1.22
N ARG A 370 -27.70 33.58 0.92
CA ARG A 370 -27.18 32.38 0.23
C ARG A 370 -28.20 31.73 -0.72
N LYS A 371 -27.79 31.52 -1.98
CA LYS A 371 -28.45 30.59 -2.90
C LYS A 371 -28.23 29.15 -2.38
N SER A 372 -29.25 28.30 -2.42
CA SER A 372 -29.09 26.86 -2.17
C SER A 372 -27.97 26.32 -3.08
N PRO A 373 -26.98 25.60 -2.56
CA PRO A 373 -25.95 25.00 -3.40
C PRO A 373 -26.61 24.01 -4.38
N LYS A 374 -26.28 24.13 -5.66
CA LYS A 374 -26.59 23.08 -6.64
C LYS A 374 -25.56 21.97 -6.43
N PHE A 375 -26.00 20.85 -5.85
CA PHE A 375 -25.21 19.63 -5.78
C PHE A 375 -25.20 19.01 -7.17
N THR A 376 -24.20 19.36 -7.98
CA THR A 376 -23.97 18.69 -9.26
C THR A 376 -22.88 17.65 -9.00
N ILE A 377 -23.25 16.38 -8.99
CA ILE A 377 -22.31 15.27 -8.87
C ILE A 377 -21.74 15.05 -10.27
N GLU A 378 -20.48 15.39 -10.49
CA GLU A 378 -19.80 14.97 -11.73
C GLU A 378 -19.61 13.46 -11.70
N SER A 379 -20.41 12.73 -12.47
CA SER A 379 -20.19 11.30 -12.70
C SER A 379 -18.96 11.13 -13.59
N ARG A 380 -17.76 11.01 -13.00
CA ARG A 380 -16.61 10.49 -13.75
C ARG A 380 -16.72 8.98 -13.82
N ALA A 381 -16.41 8.45 -15.00
CA ALA A 381 -16.38 7.01 -15.26
C ALA A 381 -15.54 6.29 -14.18
N LYS A 382 -16.13 5.26 -13.56
CA LYS A 382 -15.48 4.36 -12.60
C LYS A 382 -14.35 3.59 -13.32
N GLN A 383 -13.16 4.18 -13.44
CA GLN A 383 -11.98 3.45 -13.90
C GLN A 383 -11.49 2.55 -12.76
N PHE A 384 -11.68 1.24 -12.90
CA PHE A 384 -11.20 0.26 -11.93
C PHE A 384 -9.70 0.02 -12.13
N LEU A 385 -8.86 0.75 -11.38
CA LEU A 385 -7.39 0.66 -11.47
C LEU A 385 -6.82 -0.73 -11.13
N LEU A 386 -7.48 -1.45 -10.22
CA LEU A 386 -7.05 -2.76 -9.72
C LEU A 386 -7.82 -3.91 -10.37
N SER A 387 -8.54 -3.68 -11.47
CA SER A 387 -9.23 -4.79 -12.13
C SER A 387 -8.18 -5.80 -12.61
N THR A 388 -8.29 -7.02 -12.11
CA THR A 388 -7.54 -8.18 -12.61
C THR A 388 -7.96 -8.57 -14.03
N ASN A 389 -8.93 -7.86 -14.60
CA ASN A 389 -9.17 -7.84 -16.04
C ASN A 389 -8.01 -7.07 -16.67
N THR A 390 -6.89 -7.78 -16.77
CA THR A 390 -5.72 -7.39 -17.53
C THR A 390 -6.22 -6.81 -18.86
N PRO A 391 -5.79 -5.61 -19.28
CA PRO A 391 -5.99 -5.24 -20.66
C PRO A 391 -5.44 -6.38 -21.51
N ALA A 392 -6.18 -6.76 -22.55
CA ALA A 392 -5.95 -7.92 -23.40
C ALA A 392 -4.65 -7.82 -24.24
N ASN A 393 -3.51 -7.51 -23.60
CA ASN A 393 -2.20 -7.82 -24.14
C ASN A 393 -1.92 -9.28 -23.77
N ASN A 394 -1.98 -10.15 -24.77
CA ASN A 394 -1.70 -11.57 -24.65
C ASN A 394 -0.28 -11.91 -24.14
N GLU A 395 0.60 -10.93 -23.92
CA GLU A 395 1.96 -11.15 -23.43
C GLU A 395 2.07 -11.45 -21.93
N LEU A 396 2.85 -12.47 -21.58
CA LEU A 396 3.22 -12.84 -20.21
C LEU A 396 4.30 -11.92 -19.61
N PHE A 397 5.05 -11.20 -20.44
CA PHE A 397 6.16 -10.37 -20.00
C PHE A 397 5.69 -9.22 -19.11
N GLY A 398 6.11 -9.24 -17.84
CA GLY A 398 5.68 -8.26 -16.83
C GLY A 398 4.24 -8.36 -16.35
N ARG A 399 3.47 -9.36 -16.83
CA ARG A 399 2.11 -9.62 -16.36
C ARG A 399 2.07 -10.06 -14.91
N TYR A 400 3.02 -10.89 -14.51
CA TYR A 400 3.13 -11.44 -13.16
C TYR A 400 4.40 -10.95 -12.48
N GLY A 401 4.27 -10.50 -11.23
CA GLY A 401 5.43 -10.17 -10.40
C GLY A 401 6.33 -11.39 -10.17
N LEU A 402 7.64 -11.16 -9.98
CA LEU A 402 8.64 -12.22 -9.85
C LEU A 402 8.30 -13.22 -8.74
N ASN A 403 7.79 -12.75 -7.60
CA ASN A 403 7.46 -13.60 -6.46
C ASN A 403 6.36 -14.60 -6.80
N ARG A 404 5.40 -14.24 -7.66
CA ARG A 404 4.32 -15.12 -8.11
C ARG A 404 4.84 -16.23 -9.00
N VAL A 405 5.67 -15.87 -9.98
CA VAL A 405 6.31 -16.83 -10.88
C VAL A 405 7.23 -17.75 -10.07
N GLN A 406 8.01 -17.21 -9.15
CA GLN A 406 8.87 -18.00 -8.27
C GLN A 406 8.08 -18.94 -7.35
N LEU A 407 6.96 -18.49 -6.79
CA LEU A 407 6.06 -19.33 -5.99
C LEU A 407 5.47 -20.49 -6.81
N LEU A 408 5.05 -20.21 -8.05
CA LEU A 408 4.57 -21.25 -8.98
C LEU A 408 5.66 -22.31 -9.21
N LEU A 409 6.88 -21.89 -9.56
CA LEU A 409 7.99 -22.81 -9.81
C LEU A 409 8.34 -23.64 -8.56
N GLN A 410 8.44 -22.99 -7.40
CA GLN A 410 8.80 -23.65 -6.14
C GLN A 410 7.74 -24.65 -5.67
N THR A 411 6.46 -24.31 -5.82
CA THR A 411 5.37 -25.23 -5.46
C THR A 411 5.27 -26.40 -6.41
N TYR A 412 5.53 -26.17 -7.70
CA TYR A 412 5.61 -27.24 -8.71
C TYR A 412 6.81 -28.17 -8.46
N ASP A 413 7.98 -27.63 -8.12
CA ASP A 413 9.17 -28.41 -7.73
C ASP A 413 8.92 -29.28 -6.49
N LYS A 414 8.06 -28.82 -5.56
CA LYS A 414 7.55 -29.60 -4.41
C LYS A 414 6.52 -30.68 -4.81
N LYS A 415 6.38 -31.00 -6.10
CA LYS A 415 5.46 -31.99 -6.69
C LYS A 415 3.96 -31.69 -6.46
N MET A 416 3.61 -30.42 -6.27
CA MET A 416 2.21 -30.03 -6.16
C MET A 416 1.52 -30.09 -7.54
N PRO A 417 0.27 -30.55 -7.65
CA PRO A 417 -0.47 -30.51 -8.91
C PRO A 417 -0.53 -29.09 -9.46
N LEU A 418 -0.34 -28.94 -10.79
CA LEU A 418 -0.27 -27.64 -11.44
C LEU A 418 -1.50 -26.76 -11.17
N SER A 419 -2.69 -27.35 -11.14
CA SER A 419 -3.93 -26.62 -10.83
C SER A 419 -3.87 -25.96 -9.45
N LYS A 420 -3.34 -26.65 -8.45
CA LYS A 420 -3.19 -26.15 -7.08
C LYS A 420 -2.03 -25.15 -6.97
N ALA A 421 -0.92 -25.41 -7.67
CA ALA A 421 0.21 -24.47 -7.74
C ALA A 421 -0.19 -23.14 -8.40
N ALA A 422 -0.94 -23.20 -9.51
CA ALA A 422 -1.51 -22.04 -10.19
C ALA A 422 -2.48 -21.28 -9.29
N GLN A 423 -3.35 -21.99 -8.57
CA GLN A 423 -4.26 -21.38 -7.61
C GLN A 423 -3.51 -20.63 -6.49
N LEU A 424 -2.45 -21.23 -5.92
CA LEU A 424 -1.64 -20.59 -4.87
C LEU A 424 -0.88 -19.35 -5.38
N ALA A 425 -0.42 -19.36 -6.63
CA ALA A 425 0.21 -18.21 -7.27
C ALA A 425 -0.81 -17.20 -7.84
N ASN A 426 -2.11 -17.47 -7.69
CA ASN A 426 -3.25 -16.77 -8.30
C ASN A 426 -3.17 -16.61 -9.84
N MET A 427 -2.58 -17.56 -10.52
CA MET A 427 -2.36 -17.51 -11.98
C MET A 427 -3.45 -18.26 -12.70
N SER A 428 -3.79 -17.82 -13.92
CA SER A 428 -4.64 -18.64 -14.78
C SER A 428 -3.93 -19.97 -15.04
N ILE A 429 -4.68 -21.07 -15.10
CA ILE A 429 -4.07 -22.38 -15.39
C ILE A 429 -3.42 -22.40 -16.77
N HIS A 430 -3.92 -21.61 -17.71
CA HIS A 430 -3.35 -21.42 -19.03
C HIS A 430 -1.94 -20.81 -18.96
N ASP A 431 -1.80 -19.67 -18.28
CA ASP A 431 -0.52 -18.98 -18.14
C ASP A 431 0.47 -19.82 -17.32
N ALA A 432 -0.01 -20.49 -16.27
CA ALA A 432 0.81 -21.39 -15.47
C ALA A 432 1.36 -22.56 -16.30
N ASN A 433 0.56 -23.12 -17.21
CA ASN A 433 1.02 -24.15 -18.16
C ASN A 433 2.13 -23.61 -19.07
N ILE A 434 1.98 -22.41 -19.62
CA ILE A 434 2.99 -21.79 -20.50
C ILE A 434 4.31 -21.59 -19.73
N LEU A 435 4.26 -21.01 -18.53
CA LEU A 435 5.45 -20.74 -17.74
C LEU A 435 6.16 -22.03 -17.31
N ILE A 436 5.43 -23.06 -16.89
CA ILE A 436 6.02 -24.36 -16.52
C ILE A 436 6.60 -25.08 -17.74
N LYS A 437 5.95 -24.99 -18.91
CA LYS A 437 6.50 -25.53 -20.16
C LYS A 437 7.82 -24.84 -20.50
N ARG A 438 7.86 -23.51 -20.49
CA ARG A 438 9.08 -22.72 -20.74
C ARG A 438 10.18 -23.04 -19.72
N ALA A 439 9.84 -23.12 -18.44
CA ALA A 439 10.79 -23.50 -17.40
C ALA A 439 11.34 -24.92 -17.60
N SER A 440 10.51 -25.85 -18.10
CA SER A 440 10.95 -27.20 -18.46
C SER A 440 11.89 -27.19 -19.66
N GLU A 441 11.62 -26.37 -20.68
CA GLU A 441 12.53 -26.22 -21.85
C GLU A 441 13.89 -25.63 -21.46
N ILE A 442 13.95 -24.79 -20.42
CA ILE A 442 15.23 -24.27 -19.89
C ILE A 442 16.11 -25.39 -19.32
N THR A 443 15.53 -26.52 -18.89
CA THR A 443 16.30 -27.68 -18.40
C THR A 443 17.12 -28.34 -19.53
N ASP A 444 16.67 -28.22 -20.78
CA ASP A 444 17.36 -28.73 -21.97
C ASP A 444 18.60 -27.89 -22.34
N ILE A 445 18.73 -26.69 -21.77
CA ILE A 445 19.87 -25.80 -22.04
C ILE A 445 21.11 -26.34 -21.32
N THR A 446 21.93 -27.07 -22.07
CA THR A 446 23.14 -27.71 -21.57
C THR A 446 24.43 -27.04 -22.07
N THR A 447 25.51 -27.28 -21.35
CA THR A 447 26.87 -27.00 -21.79
C THR A 447 27.29 -28.01 -22.86
N LYS A 448 28.38 -27.74 -23.59
CA LYS A 448 28.98 -28.71 -24.53
C LYS A 448 29.33 -30.08 -23.89
N ARG A 449 29.37 -30.15 -22.55
CA ARG A 449 29.62 -31.38 -21.77
C ARG A 449 28.32 -32.01 -21.23
N GLY A 450 27.15 -31.62 -21.73
CA GLY A 450 25.85 -32.17 -21.33
C GLY A 450 25.34 -31.74 -19.95
N LYS A 451 26.04 -30.83 -19.25
CA LYS A 451 25.60 -30.35 -17.92
C LYS A 451 24.59 -29.18 -18.05
N PRO A 452 23.50 -29.13 -17.27
CA PRO A 452 22.55 -28.01 -17.28
C PRO A 452 23.20 -26.65 -16.96
N ARG A 453 22.69 -25.57 -17.57
CA ARG A 453 23.21 -24.20 -17.36
C ARG A 453 22.48 -23.38 -16.31
N PHE A 454 21.16 -23.52 -16.23
CA PHE A 454 20.31 -22.64 -15.40
C PHE A 454 19.63 -23.34 -14.22
N VAL A 455 19.61 -24.67 -14.23
CA VAL A 455 18.84 -25.52 -13.32
C VAL A 455 19.77 -26.41 -12.50
N LYS A 456 19.43 -26.63 -11.22
CA LYS A 456 20.07 -27.64 -10.36
C LYS A 456 19.32 -28.97 -10.42
N LEU A 457 20.05 -30.06 -10.20
CA LEU A 457 19.45 -31.36 -9.96
C LEU A 457 19.08 -31.46 -8.46
N SER A 458 17.89 -32.00 -8.19
CA SER A 458 17.43 -32.34 -6.84
C SER A 458 18.18 -33.56 -6.31
N ASP A 459 17.98 -33.89 -5.02
CA ASP A 459 18.53 -35.11 -4.41
C ASP A 459 18.03 -36.39 -5.11
N SER A 460 16.84 -36.32 -5.74
CA SER A 460 16.26 -37.38 -6.58
C SER A 460 16.72 -37.34 -8.05
N ASN A 461 17.76 -36.56 -8.37
CA ASN A 461 18.33 -36.39 -9.70
C ASN A 461 17.35 -35.82 -10.76
N THR A 462 16.30 -35.13 -10.32
CA THR A 462 15.35 -34.42 -11.21
C THR A 462 15.69 -32.94 -11.30
N PRO A 463 15.54 -32.29 -12.47
CA PRO A 463 15.79 -30.86 -12.59
C PRO A 463 14.78 -30.03 -11.78
N VAL A 464 15.28 -29.05 -11.01
CA VAL A 464 14.50 -28.08 -10.23
C VAL A 464 14.23 -26.84 -11.10
N LEU A 465 12.97 -26.59 -11.45
CA LEU A 465 12.59 -25.52 -12.37
C LEU A 465 12.82 -24.12 -11.78
N SER A 466 12.78 -24.00 -10.45
CA SER A 466 13.02 -22.73 -9.77
C SER A 466 14.44 -22.19 -10.05
N PRO A 467 14.58 -20.87 -10.24
CA PRO A 467 15.89 -20.27 -10.42
C PRO A 467 16.76 -20.40 -9.17
N LEU A 468 18.08 -20.35 -9.39
CA LEU A 468 19.04 -20.30 -8.30
C LEU A 468 18.88 -19.00 -7.50
N ASN A 469 18.56 -19.15 -6.21
CA ASN A 469 18.33 -18.02 -5.32
C ASN A 469 19.49 -17.00 -5.36
N ILE A 470 19.10 -15.73 -5.32
CA ILE A 470 20.02 -14.62 -5.09
C ILE A 470 20.62 -14.77 -3.70
N GLN A 471 21.95 -14.71 -3.60
CA GLN A 471 22.66 -14.99 -2.35
C GLN A 471 22.89 -13.75 -1.50
N TYR A 472 22.93 -12.56 -2.11
CA TYR A 472 23.34 -11.33 -1.44
C TYR A 472 22.23 -10.28 -1.43
N GLN A 473 22.00 -9.65 -0.29
CA GLN A 473 21.03 -8.56 -0.15
C GLN A 473 21.30 -7.38 -1.09
N SER A 474 22.57 -7.10 -1.39
CA SER A 474 22.98 -6.06 -2.35
C SER A 474 22.48 -6.31 -3.77
N ASP A 475 22.28 -7.57 -4.15
CA ASP A 475 21.83 -7.95 -5.49
C ASP A 475 20.34 -7.65 -5.69
N LEU A 476 19.51 -7.73 -4.64
CA LEU A 476 18.08 -7.44 -4.73
C LEU A 476 17.82 -5.97 -5.11
N ARG A 477 18.63 -5.04 -4.60
CA ARG A 477 18.56 -3.62 -5.01
C ARG A 477 18.98 -3.39 -6.46
N LEU A 478 19.84 -4.25 -7.01
CA LEU A 478 20.24 -4.18 -8.42
C LEU A 478 19.21 -4.86 -9.32
N LEU A 479 18.52 -5.89 -8.83
CA LEU A 479 17.47 -6.60 -9.56
C LEU A 479 16.37 -5.64 -10.00
N SER A 480 15.91 -4.75 -9.12
CA SER A 480 14.83 -3.82 -9.47
C SER A 480 15.22 -2.86 -10.58
N LEU A 481 16.43 -2.28 -10.48
CA LEU A 481 16.99 -1.41 -11.52
C LEU A 481 17.15 -2.18 -12.85
N LEU A 482 17.64 -3.41 -12.77
CA LEU A 482 17.84 -4.29 -13.91
C LEU A 482 16.51 -4.61 -14.62
N LEU A 483 15.46 -4.93 -13.87
CA LEU A 483 14.11 -5.16 -14.42
C LEU A 483 13.55 -3.92 -15.10
N ASN A 484 13.56 -2.77 -14.43
CA ASN A 484 13.04 -1.51 -14.99
C ASN A 484 13.73 -1.14 -16.30
N ASN A 485 15.05 -1.26 -16.34
CA ASN A 485 15.81 -0.98 -17.55
C ASN A 485 15.61 -2.05 -18.63
N ALA A 486 15.37 -3.30 -18.25
CA ALA A 486 15.03 -4.37 -19.19
C ALA A 486 13.68 -4.15 -19.88
N TYR A 487 12.64 -3.73 -19.15
CA TYR A 487 11.36 -3.34 -19.76
C TYR A 487 11.56 -2.25 -20.81
N ARG A 488 12.28 -1.18 -20.44
CA ARG A 488 12.60 -0.06 -21.34
C ARG A 488 13.43 -0.50 -22.55
N LEU A 489 14.38 -1.40 -22.35
CA LEU A 489 15.24 -1.90 -23.43
C LEU A 489 14.45 -2.78 -24.39
N ARG A 490 13.61 -3.68 -23.88
CA ARG A 490 12.74 -4.54 -24.70
C ARG A 490 11.78 -3.71 -25.56
N GLU A 491 11.18 -2.66 -25.00
CA GLU A 491 10.29 -1.76 -25.73
C GLU A 491 11.02 -0.94 -26.80
N LYS A 492 12.23 -0.44 -26.50
CA LYS A 492 12.99 0.43 -27.42
C LYS A 492 13.78 -0.34 -28.49
N SER A 493 14.31 -1.51 -28.17
CA SER A 493 15.19 -2.30 -29.03
C SER A 493 15.04 -3.80 -28.72
N GLY A 494 14.00 -4.41 -29.29
CA GLY A 494 13.75 -5.85 -29.13
C GLY A 494 14.88 -6.75 -29.67
N THR A 495 15.62 -6.29 -30.68
CA THR A 495 16.74 -7.03 -31.27
C THR A 495 17.95 -7.08 -30.34
N ASP A 496 18.31 -5.95 -29.70
CA ASP A 496 19.39 -5.92 -28.71
C ASP A 496 19.02 -6.70 -27.45
N TRP A 497 17.76 -6.59 -27.01
CA TRP A 497 17.24 -7.38 -25.90
C TRP A 497 17.36 -8.88 -26.16
N THR A 498 16.88 -9.34 -27.32
CA THR A 498 16.92 -10.76 -27.70
C THR A 498 18.36 -11.27 -27.78
N TRP A 499 19.23 -10.53 -28.47
CA TRP A 499 20.65 -10.88 -28.58
C TRP A 499 21.36 -10.92 -27.22
N PHE A 500 21.06 -9.98 -26.32
CA PHE A 500 21.64 -9.93 -24.98
C PHE A 500 21.24 -11.15 -24.15
N ILE A 501 19.98 -11.58 -24.22
CA ILE A 501 19.54 -12.79 -23.51
C ILE A 501 20.13 -14.05 -24.15
N GLU A 502 20.21 -14.12 -25.48
CA GLU A 502 20.83 -15.25 -26.19
C GLU A 502 22.30 -15.44 -25.83
N ILE A 503 23.11 -14.38 -25.86
CA ILE A 503 24.53 -14.48 -25.51
C ILE A 503 24.72 -14.88 -24.04
N CYS A 504 23.84 -14.40 -23.14
CA CYS A 504 23.81 -14.83 -21.75
C CYS A 504 23.45 -16.31 -21.62
N ARG A 505 22.42 -16.77 -22.34
CA ARG A 505 21.95 -18.15 -22.38
C ARG A 505 23.07 -19.12 -22.79
N GLU A 506 23.85 -18.75 -23.79
CA GLU A 506 24.94 -19.58 -24.33
C GLU A 506 26.20 -19.61 -23.45
N LYS A 507 26.50 -18.53 -22.72
CA LYS A 507 27.77 -18.38 -22.01
C LYS A 507 27.67 -18.60 -20.50
N LEU A 508 26.50 -18.45 -19.87
CA LEU A 508 26.30 -18.66 -18.42
C LEU A 508 26.28 -20.15 -18.01
N SER A 509 26.52 -20.44 -16.73
CA SER A 509 26.41 -21.80 -16.17
C SER A 509 26.03 -21.81 -14.68
N VAL A 510 25.69 -23.00 -14.16
CA VAL A 510 25.32 -23.19 -12.73
C VAL A 510 26.48 -22.86 -11.78
N SER A 511 27.72 -23.12 -12.18
CA SER A 511 28.91 -22.87 -11.34
C SER A 511 29.55 -21.50 -11.56
N ARG A 512 29.26 -20.82 -12.69
CA ARG A 512 29.93 -19.57 -13.07
C ARG A 512 28.91 -18.51 -13.43
N ALA A 513 28.89 -17.42 -12.65
CA ALA A 513 28.01 -16.27 -12.85
C ALA A 513 28.65 -15.15 -13.68
N TYR A 514 29.52 -15.54 -14.64
CA TYR A 514 30.19 -14.64 -15.57
C TYR A 514 30.12 -15.22 -16.98
N LEU A 515 30.29 -14.35 -17.97
CA LEU A 515 30.33 -14.68 -19.38
C LEU A 515 31.79 -14.64 -19.89
N PRO A 516 32.33 -15.74 -20.40
CA PRO A 516 33.65 -15.74 -21.03
C PRO A 516 33.61 -15.29 -22.49
N PHE A 517 34.44 -14.30 -22.83
CA PHE A 517 34.69 -13.80 -24.18
C PHE A 517 36.15 -14.07 -24.55
N ARG A 518 36.36 -14.80 -25.65
CA ARG A 518 37.70 -15.06 -26.17
C ARG A 518 38.20 -13.85 -26.95
N THR A 519 39.49 -13.82 -27.28
CA THR A 519 40.09 -12.74 -28.10
C THR A 519 39.42 -12.60 -29.47
N GLU A 520 38.87 -13.69 -30.01
CA GLU A 520 38.10 -13.72 -31.27
C GLU A 520 36.68 -13.08 -31.14
N ASP A 521 36.16 -12.95 -29.91
CA ASP A 521 34.81 -12.44 -29.63
C ASP A 521 34.76 -10.91 -29.38
N GLU A 522 35.78 -10.15 -29.78
CA GLU A 522 35.94 -8.73 -29.41
C GLU A 522 34.71 -7.86 -29.74
N LYS A 523 34.13 -8.03 -30.94
CA LYS A 523 32.90 -7.32 -31.35
C LYS A 523 31.69 -7.70 -30.50
N ALA A 524 31.59 -8.97 -30.10
CA ALA A 524 30.51 -9.44 -29.24
C ALA A 524 30.68 -8.91 -27.80
N LEU A 525 31.91 -8.80 -27.31
CA LEU A 525 32.19 -8.17 -26.02
C LEU A 525 31.81 -6.68 -26.04
N GLN A 526 32.17 -5.95 -27.09
CA GLN A 526 31.78 -4.54 -27.24
C GLN A 526 30.26 -4.37 -27.21
N ARG A 527 29.55 -5.10 -28.07
CA ARG A 527 28.09 -5.06 -28.12
C ARG A 527 27.45 -5.45 -26.79
N PHE A 528 28.04 -6.41 -26.07
CA PHE A 528 27.58 -6.79 -24.74
C PHE A 528 27.70 -5.63 -23.76
N ILE A 529 28.83 -4.91 -23.75
CA ILE A 529 29.04 -3.77 -22.84
C ILE A 529 28.07 -2.62 -23.17
N ASP A 530 27.88 -2.30 -24.45
CA ASP A 530 26.97 -1.24 -24.91
C ASP A 530 25.50 -1.50 -24.53
N ILE A 531 25.11 -2.77 -24.39
CA ILE A 531 23.78 -3.15 -23.89
C ILE A 531 23.77 -3.23 -22.37
N ALA A 532 24.83 -3.77 -21.77
CA ALA A 532 24.99 -3.92 -20.32
C ALA A 532 24.96 -2.57 -19.58
N GLU A 533 25.50 -1.49 -20.17
CA GLU A 533 25.45 -0.14 -19.59
C GLU A 533 24.02 0.42 -19.51
N LYS A 534 23.17 0.06 -20.49
CA LYS A 534 21.76 0.47 -20.53
C LYS A 534 20.96 -0.24 -19.43
N LEU A 535 21.42 -1.43 -19.02
CA LEU A 535 20.81 -2.24 -17.97
C LEU A 535 21.29 -1.84 -16.57
N LEU A 536 22.60 -1.70 -16.37
CA LEU A 536 23.21 -1.29 -15.10
C LEU A 536 24.44 -0.39 -15.35
N PRO A 537 24.69 0.64 -14.50
CA PRO A 537 25.88 1.48 -14.64
C PRO A 537 27.18 0.66 -14.66
N LEU A 538 28.15 1.04 -15.50
CA LEU A 538 29.40 0.31 -15.72
C LEU A 538 30.16 -0.05 -14.43
N LYS A 539 30.13 0.82 -13.41
CA LYS A 539 30.67 0.56 -12.05
C LYS A 539 30.09 -0.64 -11.30
N ARG A 540 28.98 -1.20 -11.77
CA ARG A 540 28.33 -2.40 -11.23
C ARG A 540 28.78 -3.68 -11.94
N TRP A 541 29.58 -3.58 -12.99
CA TRP A 541 30.15 -4.71 -13.72
C TRP A 541 31.58 -4.99 -13.26
N LEU A 542 31.97 -6.26 -13.34
CA LEU A 542 33.30 -6.77 -13.05
C LEU A 542 33.86 -7.44 -14.29
N MET A 543 35.08 -7.09 -14.65
CA MET A 543 35.87 -7.74 -15.69
C MET A 543 37.10 -8.38 -15.07
N SER A 544 37.36 -9.65 -15.38
CA SER A 544 38.60 -10.33 -15.01
C SER A 544 39.23 -11.05 -16.20
N SER A 545 40.54 -10.92 -16.33
CA SER A 545 41.37 -11.60 -17.34
C SER A 545 42.84 -11.45 -16.93
N ASN A 546 43.78 -11.92 -17.75
CA ASN A 546 45.18 -11.57 -17.59
C ASN A 546 45.44 -10.09 -17.92
N GLU A 547 46.53 -9.51 -17.41
CA GLU A 547 46.79 -8.07 -17.53
C GLU A 547 46.96 -7.59 -18.97
N ALA A 548 47.59 -8.41 -19.83
CA ALA A 548 47.80 -8.07 -21.23
C ALA A 548 46.48 -7.97 -22.02
N LEU A 549 45.55 -8.92 -21.81
CA LEU A 549 44.23 -8.91 -22.44
C LEU A 549 43.36 -7.78 -21.91
N LEU A 550 43.40 -7.51 -20.60
CA LEU A 550 42.71 -6.36 -20.03
C LEU A 550 43.21 -5.08 -20.69
N MET A 551 44.52 -4.84 -20.74
CA MET A 551 45.10 -3.63 -21.33
C MET A 551 44.75 -3.46 -22.81
N LYS A 552 44.74 -4.55 -23.60
CA LYS A 552 44.37 -4.53 -25.02
C LYS A 552 42.92 -4.08 -25.25
N THR A 553 42.00 -4.57 -24.44
CA THR A 553 40.56 -4.21 -24.51
C THR A 553 40.28 -2.81 -23.95
N ILE A 554 41.18 -2.24 -23.14
CA ILE A 554 41.05 -0.93 -22.49
C ILE A 554 41.49 0.25 -23.40
N SER A 555 41.99 -0.02 -24.61
CA SER A 555 42.45 1.04 -25.54
C SER A 555 41.35 2.03 -25.97
N SER A 556 40.07 1.71 -25.74
CA SER A 556 38.93 2.62 -25.92
C SER A 556 38.56 3.29 -24.58
N THR A 557 38.35 4.60 -24.62
CA THR A 557 37.99 5.45 -23.46
C THR A 557 36.68 5.06 -22.75
N ASP A 558 35.89 4.18 -23.35
CA ASP A 558 34.49 3.95 -22.99
C ASP A 558 34.31 2.92 -21.83
N TYR A 559 35.38 2.25 -21.39
CA TYR A 559 35.31 1.15 -20.40
C TYR A 559 35.99 1.42 -19.06
N GLN A 560 36.30 2.69 -18.76
CA GLN A 560 37.08 3.05 -17.57
C GLN A 560 36.36 2.75 -16.25
N ASP A 561 35.02 2.83 -16.24
CA ASP A 561 34.22 2.66 -15.04
C ASP A 561 33.94 1.21 -14.63
N ILE A 562 34.28 0.23 -15.48
CA ILE A 562 34.10 -1.20 -15.15
C ILE A 562 35.16 -1.64 -14.13
N LYS A 563 34.75 -2.36 -13.07
CA LYS A 563 35.69 -2.88 -12.07
C LYS A 563 36.56 -3.98 -12.66
N ARG A 564 37.81 -4.06 -12.21
CA ARG A 564 38.83 -4.94 -12.80
C ARG A 564 39.46 -5.85 -11.75
N GLN A 565 39.79 -7.06 -12.17
CA GLN A 565 40.57 -7.99 -11.37
C GLN A 565 41.49 -8.80 -12.28
N SER A 566 42.81 -8.66 -12.12
CA SER A 566 43.77 -9.46 -12.88
C SER A 566 43.87 -10.87 -12.30
N ASN A 567 43.92 -11.85 -13.20
CA ASN A 567 44.23 -13.24 -12.86
C ASN A 567 45.02 -13.86 -14.03
N CYS A 568 46.30 -14.14 -13.80
CA CYS A 568 47.23 -14.63 -14.82
C CYS A 568 46.83 -15.99 -15.42
N SER A 569 45.96 -16.75 -14.75
CA SER A 569 45.47 -18.06 -15.24
C SER A 569 44.33 -17.97 -16.26
N LEU A 570 43.86 -16.75 -16.59
CA LEU A 570 42.74 -16.55 -17.50
C LEU A 570 43.21 -16.26 -18.94
N GLU A 571 42.69 -17.04 -19.88
CA GLU A 571 42.91 -16.89 -21.32
C GLU A 571 41.75 -16.16 -22.04
N ALA A 572 40.68 -15.86 -21.30
CA ALA A 572 39.47 -15.21 -21.81
C ALA A 572 39.04 -14.08 -20.87
N ILE A 573 38.36 -13.08 -21.42
CA ILE A 573 37.78 -11.98 -20.67
C ILE A 573 36.48 -12.45 -20.06
N HIS A 574 36.41 -12.45 -18.73
CA HIS A 574 35.23 -12.79 -17.97
C HIS A 574 34.51 -11.52 -17.53
N ILE A 575 33.24 -11.36 -17.93
CA ILE A 575 32.42 -10.22 -17.52
C ILE A 575 31.16 -10.69 -16.78
N GLY A 576 30.75 -9.94 -15.76
CA GLY A 576 29.53 -10.22 -15.00
C GLY A 576 29.23 -9.11 -13.99
N ILE A 577 28.16 -9.28 -13.21
CA ILE A 577 27.76 -8.28 -12.21
C ILE A 577 28.69 -8.39 -10.99
N ALA A 578 29.21 -7.26 -10.52
CA ALA A 578 30.13 -7.18 -9.40
C ALA A 578 29.37 -7.26 -8.05
N SER A 579 29.75 -8.20 -7.19
CA SER A 579 29.36 -8.25 -5.79
C SER A 579 30.60 -8.21 -4.89
N ARG A 580 30.45 -7.71 -3.66
CA ARG A 580 31.51 -7.76 -2.64
C ARG A 580 31.45 -9.12 -1.95
N ASP A 581 32.61 -9.74 -1.73
CA ASP A 581 32.68 -10.95 -0.91
C ASP A 581 32.62 -10.56 0.59
N PRO A 582 31.56 -10.91 1.33
CA PRO A 582 31.47 -10.61 2.76
C PRO A 582 32.43 -11.44 3.62
N ARG A 583 33.05 -12.50 3.07
CA ARG A 583 33.94 -13.41 3.80
C ARG A 583 35.43 -13.08 3.61
N ALA A 584 35.77 -12.25 2.63
CA ALA A 584 37.14 -11.86 2.37
C ALA A 584 37.54 -10.66 3.24
N GLN A 585 38.60 -10.81 4.06
CA GLN A 585 39.23 -9.67 4.76
C GLN A 585 39.87 -8.66 3.78
N THR A 586 40.07 -9.07 2.52
CA THR A 586 40.54 -8.23 1.41
C THR A 586 39.35 -7.67 0.61
N ASN A 587 39.46 -6.44 0.07
CA ASN A 587 38.53 -5.80 -0.89
C ASN A 587 38.41 -6.55 -2.26
N LYS A 588 38.29 -7.88 -2.26
CA LYS A 588 38.16 -8.69 -3.48
C LYS A 588 36.71 -8.69 -3.96
N TRP A 589 36.55 -8.47 -5.26
CA TRP A 589 35.27 -8.56 -5.94
C TRP A 589 35.00 -10.00 -6.38
N GLN A 590 33.72 -10.36 -6.47
CA GLN A 590 33.27 -11.63 -6.99
C GLN A 590 32.10 -11.41 -7.96
N TYR A 591 31.78 -12.44 -8.75
CA TYR A 591 30.66 -12.42 -9.68
C TYR A 591 29.35 -12.76 -8.97
N SER A 592 28.41 -11.81 -9.02
CA SER A 592 27.07 -11.94 -8.47
C SER A 592 26.25 -12.97 -9.24
N PRO A 593 25.49 -13.87 -8.56
CA PRO A 593 24.56 -14.77 -9.22
C PRO A 593 23.35 -14.06 -9.87
N LEU A 594 23.21 -12.75 -9.65
CA LEU A 594 22.07 -11.94 -10.11
C LEU A 594 21.82 -12.05 -11.60
N ILE A 595 22.84 -11.93 -12.46
CA ILE A 595 22.66 -11.97 -13.91
C ILE A 595 22.05 -13.30 -14.37
N ARG A 596 22.44 -14.40 -13.72
CA ARG A 596 21.91 -15.72 -14.02
C ARG A 596 20.47 -15.87 -13.53
N PHE A 597 20.17 -15.41 -12.32
CA PHE A 597 18.80 -15.40 -11.81
C PHE A 597 17.89 -14.59 -12.75
N PHE A 598 18.32 -13.39 -13.12
CA PHE A 598 17.61 -12.49 -14.01
C PHE A 598 17.36 -13.14 -15.38
N VAL A 599 18.40 -13.66 -16.05
CA VAL A 599 18.26 -14.30 -17.36
C VAL A 599 17.35 -15.52 -17.30
N HIS A 600 17.44 -16.35 -16.25
CA HIS A 600 16.54 -17.47 -16.05
C HIS A 600 15.07 -16.98 -16.00
N MET A 601 14.78 -15.98 -15.17
CA MET A 601 13.42 -15.43 -15.07
C MET A 601 12.92 -14.85 -16.38
N MET A 602 13.75 -14.09 -17.11
CA MET A 602 13.37 -13.50 -18.40
C MET A 602 13.08 -14.57 -19.46
N LEU A 603 13.88 -15.64 -19.52
CA LEU A 603 13.61 -16.77 -20.42
C LEU A 603 12.26 -17.44 -20.11
N ILE A 604 11.84 -17.51 -18.84
CA ILE A 604 10.53 -18.05 -18.47
C ILE A 604 9.41 -17.08 -18.86
N THR A 605 9.56 -15.79 -18.55
CA THR A 605 8.44 -14.84 -18.61
C THR A 605 8.27 -14.11 -19.94
N ASP A 606 9.30 -13.99 -20.77
CA ASP A 606 9.23 -13.30 -22.07
C ASP A 606 9.02 -14.30 -23.20
N GLU A 607 7.80 -14.34 -23.73
CA GLU A 607 7.42 -15.28 -24.80
C GLU A 607 8.15 -15.05 -26.12
N ASN A 608 8.64 -13.83 -26.36
CA ASN A 608 9.35 -13.47 -27.57
C ASN A 608 10.79 -14.02 -27.60
N LEU A 609 11.31 -14.51 -26.48
CA LEU A 609 12.64 -15.11 -26.40
C LEU A 609 12.60 -16.58 -26.79
N SER A 610 13.48 -16.97 -27.72
CA SER A 610 13.65 -18.37 -28.08
C SER A 610 14.43 -19.13 -27.01
N ILE A 611 13.86 -20.22 -26.49
CA ILE A 611 14.53 -21.09 -25.51
C ILE A 611 15.35 -22.18 -26.22
N ARG A 612 14.88 -22.65 -27.38
CA ARG A 612 15.57 -23.63 -28.21
C ARG A 612 16.33 -22.95 -29.34
N ASP A 613 17.43 -23.53 -29.76
CA ASP A 613 18.00 -23.17 -31.05
C ASP A 613 17.03 -23.67 -32.12
N SER A 614 16.49 -22.76 -32.92
CA SER A 614 15.88 -23.10 -34.21
C SER A 614 17.00 -23.56 -35.16
N LYS A 615 17.58 -24.72 -34.86
CA LYS A 615 18.37 -25.51 -35.81
C LYS A 615 17.52 -26.74 -36.13
N LEU A 616 16.65 -26.56 -37.13
CA LEU A 616 16.32 -27.63 -38.06
C LEU A 616 17.52 -27.82 -38.99
#